data_AF-A0A7V3Y0Z3-F1
#
_entry.id   AF-A0A7V3Y0Z3-F1
#
_cell.length_a   1.000
_cell.length_b   1.000
_cell.length_c   1.000
_cell.angle_alpha   90.00
_cell.angle_beta   90.00
_cell.angle_gamma   90.00
#
_symmetry.space_group_name_H-M   'P 1'
#
loop_
_entity.id
_entity.type
_entity.pdbx_description
1 polymer ?
#
loop_
_entity_poly.entity_id
_entity_poly.type
_entity_poly.pdbx_seq_one_letter_code
_entity_poly.pdbx_strand_id
1 'polypeptide(L)'
;MYQQKISNYFKKSSIQLTNNAIEQLSIYLKLLLQYNESHDLSRINHIDEIIIKHFLDSLYISSIIDIPSPLLDIGTGAGFPGIPLAIVHENNLFILAESRHKRVEFLTIVKDELHLDNVEIYPHLVTEKSFFKVDGVITRAVESIEETLNRCNYFLKQGNRVIFMKGPAVDQEIIKHHENYNLVLNKQYILPDTTYERRLVVYTKSTDEIKKIYYIDKEGTSSDGIAITSLDNKRFKEFKKIIANPKKYNSTFVSGKKIIKELIHSKPEICKYLLLYDDYRETDSEFIDIISHFGFEKTIILKKSLFNEIDITEASQPILMVTVPPIPQWDYTCQELSLIMPFQDPVNMGAAIRSAVAFGVTHIVVCKNAAYPFHPKCARTSAGAVFNCTIEQGPAVDELNLTKLPCPLIALDLQGESIYKFTFPQKAILLAGIEGPGLPYIKDCIKLTIPIGAVESLNTTVALSIALYEWKRQRDK
;
A
#
# COMPACT_ATOMS: atom_id res chain seq x y z
N MET A 1 -52.11 6.34 -9.63
CA MET A 1 -51.82 6.65 -11.06
C MET A 1 -50.43 6.20 -11.49
N TYR A 2 -49.35 6.62 -10.84
CA TYR A 2 -47.97 6.27 -11.25
C TYR A 2 -47.64 4.77 -11.19
N GLN A 3 -48.01 4.09 -10.10
CA GLN A 3 -47.80 2.65 -9.94
C GLN A 3 -48.39 1.82 -11.10
N GLN A 4 -49.61 2.15 -11.54
CA GLN A 4 -50.27 1.46 -12.65
C GLN A 4 -49.54 1.69 -13.97
N LYS A 5 -49.04 2.91 -14.23
CA LYS A 5 -48.22 3.19 -15.42
C LYS A 5 -46.91 2.41 -15.41
N ILE A 6 -46.19 2.43 -14.29
CA ILE A 6 -44.94 1.68 -14.10
C ILE A 6 -45.20 0.19 -14.35
N SER A 7 -46.20 -0.41 -13.68
CA SER A 7 -46.57 -1.81 -13.88
C SER A 7 -46.87 -2.14 -15.35
N ASN A 8 -47.57 -1.26 -16.07
CA ASN A 8 -47.91 -1.49 -17.48
C ASN A 8 -46.69 -1.49 -18.40
N TYR A 9 -45.70 -0.61 -18.20
CA TYR A 9 -44.47 -0.63 -19.01
C TYR A 9 -43.59 -1.84 -18.68
N PHE A 10 -43.48 -2.22 -17.40
CA PHE A 10 -42.64 -3.34 -16.98
C PHE A 10 -43.23 -4.71 -17.32
N LYS A 11 -44.56 -4.87 -17.33
CA LYS A 11 -45.22 -6.08 -17.83
C LYS A 11 -44.83 -6.42 -19.27
N LYS A 12 -44.61 -5.40 -20.10
CA LYS A 12 -44.27 -5.59 -21.51
C LYS A 12 -42.77 -5.80 -21.75
N SER A 13 -41.92 -5.48 -20.77
CA SER A 13 -40.46 -5.64 -20.86
C SER A 13 -39.93 -6.98 -20.35
N SER A 14 -40.81 -7.89 -19.91
CA SER A 14 -40.43 -9.16 -19.25
C SER A 14 -39.66 -9.00 -17.94
N ILE A 15 -39.59 -7.79 -17.38
CA ILE A 15 -39.00 -7.51 -16.07
C ILE A 15 -40.12 -7.53 -15.03
N GLN A 16 -40.05 -8.48 -14.11
CA GLN A 16 -41.01 -8.55 -13.00
C GLN A 16 -40.55 -7.66 -11.85
N LEU A 17 -41.42 -6.76 -11.41
CA LEU A 17 -41.21 -5.92 -10.24
C LEU A 17 -42.09 -6.40 -9.09
N THR A 18 -41.55 -6.36 -7.87
CA THR A 18 -42.34 -6.55 -6.65
C THR A 18 -43.28 -5.34 -6.44
N ASN A 19 -44.33 -5.52 -5.63
CA ASN A 19 -45.20 -4.41 -5.27
C ASN A 19 -44.44 -3.30 -4.54
N ASN A 20 -43.49 -3.68 -3.68
CA ASN A 20 -42.60 -2.76 -2.97
C ASN A 20 -41.77 -1.91 -3.95
N ALA A 21 -41.12 -2.55 -4.93
CA ALA A 21 -40.34 -1.83 -5.94
C ALA A 21 -41.20 -0.87 -6.78
N ILE A 22 -42.43 -1.26 -7.13
CA ILE A 22 -43.37 -0.38 -7.85
C ILE A 22 -43.76 0.84 -6.99
N GLU A 23 -43.97 0.63 -5.70
CA GLU A 23 -44.27 1.71 -4.75
C GLU A 23 -43.07 2.67 -4.62
N GLN A 24 -41.88 2.17 -4.34
CA GLN A 24 -40.67 2.97 -4.23
C GLN A 24 -40.35 3.74 -5.52
N LEU A 25 -40.44 3.11 -6.70
CA LEU A 25 -40.27 3.81 -7.98
C LEU A 25 -41.33 4.91 -8.19
N SER A 26 -42.55 4.71 -7.67
CA SER A 26 -43.60 5.73 -7.76
C SER A 26 -43.35 6.94 -6.85
N ILE A 27 -42.78 6.72 -5.67
CA ILE A 27 -42.33 7.77 -4.75
C ILE A 27 -41.14 8.52 -5.37
N TYR A 28 -40.15 7.79 -5.90
CA TYR A 28 -39.00 8.37 -6.58
C TYR A 28 -39.40 9.24 -7.77
N LEU A 29 -40.34 8.78 -8.60
CA LEU A 29 -40.89 9.57 -9.71
C LEU A 29 -41.54 10.87 -9.22
N LYS A 30 -42.27 10.82 -8.10
CA LYS A 30 -42.89 12.00 -7.51
C LYS A 30 -41.83 13.00 -7.04
N LEU A 31 -40.79 12.53 -6.36
CA LEU A 31 -39.65 13.36 -5.92
C LEU A 31 -38.92 14.00 -7.11
N LEU A 32 -38.65 13.24 -8.18
CA LEU A 32 -38.03 13.76 -9.41
C LEU A 32 -38.85 14.88 -10.06
N LEU A 33 -40.18 14.77 -10.07
CA LEU A 33 -41.06 15.80 -10.63
C LEU A 33 -41.11 17.04 -9.75
N GLN A 34 -41.09 16.86 -8.42
CA GLN A 34 -41.09 17.96 -7.46
C GLN A 34 -39.76 18.73 -7.45
N TYR A 35 -38.63 18.05 -7.60
CA TYR A 35 -37.31 18.66 -7.51
C TYR A 35 -36.88 19.39 -8.81
N ASN A 36 -37.53 19.09 -9.95
CA ASN A 36 -37.21 19.66 -11.26
C ASN A 36 -38.01 20.94 -11.64
N GLU A 37 -38.51 21.73 -10.68
CA GLU A 37 -39.41 22.87 -10.99
C GLU A 37 -38.83 23.89 -12.00
N SER A 38 -39.27 23.80 -13.26
CA SER A 38 -39.63 24.94 -14.12
C SER A 38 -40.43 24.49 -15.38
N HIS A 39 -41.67 25.01 -15.45
CA HIS A 39 -42.48 25.32 -16.64
C HIS A 39 -43.31 24.22 -17.36
N ASP A 40 -44.61 24.54 -17.48
CA ASP A 40 -45.70 24.01 -18.31
C ASP A 40 -45.59 22.59 -18.88
N LEU A 41 -46.09 21.64 -18.08
CA LEU A 41 -46.29 20.24 -18.39
C LEU A 41 -47.49 20.02 -19.33
N SER A 42 -47.24 19.59 -20.57
CA SER A 42 -48.18 18.67 -21.23
C SER A 42 -48.07 17.28 -20.54
N ARG A 43 -48.78 17.19 -19.41
CA ARG A 43 -48.66 16.34 -18.20
C ARG A 43 -48.54 14.81 -18.29
N ILE A 44 -48.49 14.18 -19.46
CA ILE A 44 -48.51 12.70 -19.57
C ILE A 44 -47.26 12.15 -20.23
N ASN A 45 -46.88 12.70 -21.39
CA ASN A 45 -45.76 12.21 -22.18
C ASN A 45 -44.42 12.32 -21.44
N HIS A 46 -44.21 13.37 -20.65
CA HIS A 46 -42.98 13.53 -19.86
C HIS A 46 -42.82 12.43 -18.79
N ILE A 47 -43.92 11.97 -18.18
CA ILE A 47 -43.88 10.89 -17.19
C ILE A 47 -43.55 9.57 -17.88
N ASP A 48 -44.19 9.31 -19.02
CA ASP A 48 -43.95 8.12 -19.81
C ASP A 48 -42.49 8.08 -20.29
N GLU A 49 -41.94 9.22 -20.71
CA GLU A 49 -40.52 9.34 -21.04
C GLU A 49 -39.60 9.08 -19.86
N ILE A 50 -39.90 9.58 -18.65
CA ILE A 50 -39.08 9.26 -17.47
C ILE A 50 -39.12 7.75 -17.18
N ILE A 51 -40.31 7.14 -17.20
CA ILE A 51 -40.44 5.70 -16.91
C ILE A 51 -39.66 4.89 -17.94
N ILE A 52 -39.79 5.20 -19.24
CA ILE A 52 -39.11 4.47 -20.30
C ILE A 52 -37.61 4.75 -20.30
N LYS A 53 -37.23 6.02 -20.44
CA LYS A 53 -35.83 6.40 -20.60
C LYS A 53 -35.08 6.20 -19.30
N HIS A 54 -35.64 6.44 -18.13
CA HIS A 54 -34.88 6.39 -16.90
C HIS A 54 -35.09 5.13 -16.08
N PHE A 55 -36.32 4.65 -15.88
CA PHE A 55 -36.53 3.45 -15.04
C PHE A 55 -36.31 2.17 -15.84
N LEU A 56 -37.02 1.99 -16.95
CA LEU A 56 -36.95 0.80 -17.77
C LEU A 56 -35.54 0.59 -18.32
N ASP A 57 -34.91 1.63 -18.87
CA ASP A 57 -33.53 1.54 -19.37
C ASP A 57 -32.55 1.10 -18.26
N SER A 58 -32.62 1.72 -17.09
CA SER A 58 -31.73 1.40 -15.95
C SER A 58 -31.91 -0.03 -15.46
N LEU A 59 -33.12 -0.57 -15.51
CA LEU A 59 -33.42 -1.92 -15.03
C LEU A 59 -33.25 -3.00 -16.10
N TYR A 60 -33.36 -2.66 -17.38
CA TYR A 60 -33.28 -3.60 -18.49
C TYR A 60 -31.95 -4.35 -18.54
N ILE A 61 -30.86 -3.73 -18.09
CA ILE A 61 -29.55 -4.37 -18.02
C ILE A 61 -29.53 -5.61 -17.12
N SER A 62 -30.43 -5.69 -16.12
CA SER A 62 -30.57 -6.86 -15.24
C SER A 62 -31.08 -8.11 -15.98
N SER A 63 -31.64 -7.95 -17.19
CA SER A 63 -32.01 -9.06 -18.08
C SER A 63 -30.84 -9.53 -18.97
N ILE A 64 -29.73 -8.80 -18.97
CA ILE A 64 -28.57 -9.04 -19.83
C ILE A 64 -27.39 -9.55 -19.03
N ILE A 65 -27.17 -9.01 -17.83
CA ILE A 65 -26.06 -9.35 -16.94
C ILE A 65 -26.52 -9.45 -15.49
N ASP A 66 -25.81 -10.25 -14.71
CA ASP A 66 -25.87 -10.17 -13.24
C ASP A 66 -25.23 -8.85 -12.79
N ILE A 67 -25.88 -8.16 -11.85
CA ILE A 67 -25.42 -6.90 -11.30
C ILE A 67 -24.37 -7.17 -10.22
N PRO A 68 -23.10 -6.73 -10.40
CA PRO A 68 -22.08 -6.86 -9.38
C PRO A 68 -22.45 -6.14 -8.08
N SER A 69 -21.88 -6.55 -6.95
CA SER A 69 -22.07 -5.87 -5.67
C SER A 69 -20.83 -5.98 -4.80
N PRO A 70 -20.30 -4.87 -4.22
CA PRO A 70 -20.83 -3.50 -4.31
C PRO A 70 -20.67 -2.87 -5.71
N LEU A 71 -21.66 -2.06 -6.14
CA LEU A 71 -21.66 -1.38 -7.44
C LEU A 71 -21.46 0.13 -7.28
N LEU A 72 -20.46 0.70 -7.93
CA LEU A 72 -20.26 2.15 -8.02
C LEU A 72 -20.95 2.72 -9.27
N ASP A 73 -21.88 3.65 -9.10
CA ASP A 73 -22.48 4.44 -10.18
C ASP A 73 -21.74 5.78 -10.30
N ILE A 74 -20.88 5.89 -11.33
CA ILE A 74 -20.09 7.11 -11.57
C ILE A 74 -20.93 8.11 -12.36
N GLY A 75 -21.13 9.28 -11.74
CA GLY A 75 -21.89 10.38 -12.34
C GLY A 75 -23.39 10.06 -12.40
N THR A 76 -23.91 9.48 -11.32
CA THR A 76 -25.31 9.03 -11.20
C THR A 76 -26.34 10.14 -11.50
N GLY A 77 -25.96 11.42 -11.40
CA GLY A 77 -26.85 12.52 -11.74
C GLY A 77 -28.03 12.63 -10.77
N ALA A 78 -29.23 12.41 -11.28
CA ALA A 78 -30.44 12.36 -10.46
C ALA A 78 -30.65 10.98 -9.78
N GLY A 79 -29.70 10.04 -9.92
CA GLY A 79 -29.78 8.69 -9.35
C GLY A 79 -29.89 7.58 -10.41
N PHE A 80 -29.48 7.82 -11.66
CA PHE A 80 -29.61 6.85 -12.74
C PHE A 80 -28.24 6.33 -13.22
N PRO A 81 -28.06 5.00 -13.36
CA PRO A 81 -29.03 3.93 -13.10
C PRO A 81 -29.11 3.44 -11.64
N GLY A 82 -28.31 4.00 -10.73
CA GLY A 82 -28.10 3.47 -9.38
C GLY A 82 -29.34 3.31 -8.51
N ILE A 83 -30.22 4.32 -8.41
CA ILE A 83 -31.43 4.26 -7.56
C ILE A 83 -32.43 3.20 -8.06
N PRO A 84 -32.83 3.15 -9.34
CA PRO A 84 -33.67 2.06 -9.83
C PRO A 84 -33.07 0.68 -9.54
N LEU A 85 -31.76 0.51 -9.76
CA LEU A 85 -31.08 -0.76 -9.48
C LEU A 85 -31.11 -1.09 -7.98
N ALA A 86 -30.88 -0.12 -7.10
CA ALA A 86 -30.92 -0.31 -5.65
C ALA A 86 -32.30 -0.71 -5.13
N ILE A 87 -33.37 -0.17 -5.72
CA ILE A 87 -34.76 -0.53 -5.41
C ILE A 87 -35.06 -2.00 -5.76
N VAL A 88 -34.55 -2.49 -6.89
CA VAL A 88 -34.87 -3.85 -7.38
C VAL A 88 -33.93 -4.91 -6.80
N HIS A 89 -32.67 -4.54 -6.56
CA HIS A 89 -31.63 -5.43 -6.02
C HIS A 89 -31.36 -5.11 -4.54
N GLU A 90 -32.35 -5.34 -3.69
CA GLU A 90 -32.35 -4.97 -2.26
C GLU A 90 -31.15 -5.56 -1.47
N ASN A 91 -30.61 -6.70 -1.92
CA ASN A 91 -29.45 -7.36 -1.29
C ASN A 91 -28.09 -6.85 -1.80
N ASN A 92 -28.08 -6.04 -2.87
CA ASN A 92 -26.84 -5.49 -3.43
C ASN A 92 -26.55 -4.12 -2.80
N LEU A 93 -25.28 -3.88 -2.48
CA LEU A 93 -24.76 -2.58 -2.07
C LEU A 93 -24.45 -1.68 -3.29
N PHE A 94 -24.81 -0.41 -3.17
CA PHE A 94 -24.60 0.62 -4.20
C PHE A 94 -23.90 1.84 -3.63
N ILE A 95 -22.96 2.39 -4.39
CA ILE A 95 -22.29 3.66 -4.11
C ILE A 95 -22.62 4.62 -5.24
N LEU A 96 -23.21 5.76 -4.91
CA LEU A 96 -23.68 6.76 -5.87
C LEU A 96 -22.73 7.97 -5.85
N ALA A 97 -21.89 8.09 -6.88
CA ALA A 97 -20.92 9.19 -6.98
C ALA A 97 -21.47 10.37 -7.77
N GLU A 98 -21.59 11.52 -7.10
CA GLU A 98 -22.04 12.79 -7.69
C GLU A 98 -21.35 13.97 -6.98
N SER A 99 -20.84 14.93 -7.76
CA SER A 99 -20.05 16.05 -7.25
C SER A 99 -20.84 17.35 -7.07
N ARG A 100 -22.03 17.46 -7.69
CA ARG A 100 -22.85 18.67 -7.65
C ARG A 100 -23.72 18.67 -6.40
N HIS A 101 -23.48 19.62 -5.51
CA HIS A 101 -24.16 19.76 -4.22
C HIS A 101 -25.68 19.58 -4.27
N LYS A 102 -26.39 20.27 -5.18
CA LYS A 102 -27.86 20.15 -5.31
C LYS A 102 -28.31 18.72 -5.65
N ARG A 103 -27.53 17.98 -6.43
CA ARG A 103 -27.86 16.60 -6.79
C ARG A 103 -27.54 15.64 -5.64
N VAL A 104 -26.45 15.87 -4.92
CA VAL A 104 -26.15 15.14 -3.68
C VAL A 104 -27.28 15.30 -2.67
N GLU A 105 -27.75 16.53 -2.45
CA GLU A 105 -28.89 16.81 -1.55
C GLU A 105 -30.16 16.07 -2.00
N PHE A 106 -30.47 16.11 -3.31
CA PHE A 106 -31.57 15.34 -3.87
C PHE A 106 -31.43 13.83 -3.64
N LEU A 107 -30.24 13.26 -3.88
CA LEU A 107 -29.96 11.84 -3.65
C LEU A 107 -30.15 11.46 -2.19
N THR A 108 -29.74 12.32 -1.25
CA THR A 108 -29.95 12.10 0.19
C THR A 108 -31.44 12.07 0.52
N ILE A 109 -32.22 13.02 0.02
CA ILE A 109 -33.69 13.02 0.18
C ILE A 109 -34.29 11.72 -0.36
N VAL A 110 -33.90 11.30 -1.58
CA VAL A 110 -34.40 10.07 -2.20
C VAL A 110 -34.02 8.83 -1.37
N LYS A 111 -32.78 8.75 -0.90
CA LYS A 111 -32.31 7.64 -0.05
C LYS A 111 -33.14 7.54 1.23
N ASP A 112 -33.37 8.67 1.90
CA ASP A 112 -34.07 8.71 3.18
C ASP A 112 -35.57 8.41 3.02
N GLU A 113 -36.24 9.01 2.02
CA GLU A 113 -37.68 8.82 1.75
C GLU A 113 -38.01 7.40 1.26
N LEU A 114 -37.08 6.73 0.58
CA LEU A 114 -37.25 5.36 0.10
C LEU A 114 -36.71 4.31 1.08
N HIS A 115 -36.06 4.73 2.17
CA HIS A 115 -35.37 3.86 3.13
C HIS A 115 -34.35 2.92 2.46
N LEU A 116 -33.51 3.47 1.59
CA LEU A 116 -32.48 2.71 0.86
C LEU A 116 -31.21 2.54 1.72
N ASP A 117 -31.26 1.60 2.66
CA ASP A 117 -30.12 1.26 3.54
C ASP A 117 -28.93 0.66 2.77
N ASN A 118 -29.18 0.11 1.58
CA ASN A 118 -28.18 -0.46 0.69
C ASN A 118 -27.47 0.57 -0.22
N VAL A 119 -27.71 1.87 -0.01
CA VAL A 119 -27.15 2.97 -0.80
C VAL A 119 -26.22 3.85 0.03
N GLU A 120 -24.99 4.05 -0.44
CA GLU A 120 -24.06 5.06 0.03
C GLU A 120 -23.96 6.20 -1.00
N ILE A 121 -23.90 7.45 -0.53
CA ILE A 121 -23.71 8.62 -1.41
C ILE A 121 -22.27 9.09 -1.26
N TYR A 122 -21.53 9.14 -2.37
CA TYR A 122 -20.18 9.69 -2.44
C TYR A 122 -20.26 11.10 -3.06
N PRO A 123 -20.19 12.19 -2.26
CA PRO A 123 -20.51 13.55 -2.70
C PRO A 123 -19.35 14.25 -3.44
N HIS A 124 -18.56 13.49 -4.19
CA HIS A 124 -17.37 13.99 -4.87
C HIS A 124 -17.21 13.39 -6.27
N LEU A 125 -16.33 14.02 -7.07
CA LEU A 125 -15.91 13.45 -8.34
C LEU A 125 -15.02 12.23 -8.05
N VAL A 126 -15.27 11.12 -8.73
CA VAL A 126 -14.34 9.99 -8.76
C VAL A 126 -13.08 10.45 -9.48
N THR A 127 -11.93 10.37 -8.83
CA THR A 127 -10.62 10.75 -9.39
C THR A 127 -9.60 9.64 -9.13
N GLU A 128 -8.35 9.83 -9.56
CA GLU A 128 -7.22 8.95 -9.22
C GLU A 128 -6.96 8.82 -7.71
N LYS A 129 -7.53 9.73 -6.92
CA LYS A 129 -7.44 9.78 -5.45
C LYS A 129 -8.59 9.06 -4.77
N SER A 130 -9.65 8.74 -5.50
CA SER A 130 -10.82 8.07 -4.95
C SER A 130 -10.56 6.57 -4.87
N PHE A 131 -10.76 5.98 -3.69
CA PHE A 131 -10.57 4.55 -3.48
C PHE A 131 -11.88 3.89 -3.04
N PHE A 132 -12.26 2.80 -3.70
CA PHE A 132 -13.50 2.06 -3.45
C PHE A 132 -13.22 0.56 -3.35
N LYS A 133 -14.01 -0.15 -2.53
CA LYS A 133 -14.07 -1.61 -2.54
C LYS A 133 -15.35 -2.04 -3.24
N VAL A 134 -15.26 -2.30 -4.54
CA VAL A 134 -16.41 -2.57 -5.41
C VAL A 134 -16.13 -3.71 -6.37
N ASP A 135 -17.18 -4.45 -6.70
CA ASP A 135 -17.16 -5.57 -7.66
C ASP A 135 -17.60 -5.15 -9.06
N GLY A 136 -18.19 -3.96 -9.17
CA GLY A 136 -18.41 -3.34 -10.46
C GLY A 136 -18.52 -1.84 -10.42
N VAL A 137 -18.37 -1.25 -11.60
CA VAL A 137 -18.62 0.15 -11.89
C VAL A 137 -19.67 0.21 -13.00
N ILE A 138 -20.63 1.12 -12.88
CA ILE A 138 -21.58 1.41 -13.93
C ILE A 138 -21.56 2.91 -14.26
N THR A 139 -21.77 3.24 -15.53
CA THR A 139 -22.03 4.61 -15.95
C THR A 139 -22.92 4.68 -17.18
N ARG A 140 -23.69 5.77 -17.27
CA ARG A 140 -24.69 6.00 -18.32
C ARG A 140 -24.44 7.26 -19.17
N ALA A 141 -23.65 8.21 -18.68
CA ALA A 141 -23.50 9.52 -19.33
C ALA A 141 -22.16 10.21 -19.05
N VAL A 142 -21.16 9.50 -18.54
CA VAL A 142 -19.85 10.06 -18.18
C VAL A 142 -18.83 9.66 -19.23
N GLU A 143 -18.01 10.65 -19.64
CA GLU A 143 -16.71 10.57 -20.33
C GLU A 143 -16.58 9.49 -21.44
N SER A 144 -15.40 9.41 -22.05
CA SER A 144 -15.11 8.30 -22.95
C SER A 144 -15.00 6.98 -22.17
N ILE A 145 -15.20 5.85 -22.86
CA ILE A 145 -14.92 4.52 -22.28
C ILE A 145 -13.48 4.46 -21.73
N GLU A 146 -12.51 5.00 -22.47
CA GLU A 146 -11.09 4.97 -22.12
C GLU A 146 -10.79 5.69 -20.80
N GLU A 147 -11.28 6.93 -20.65
CA GLU A 147 -11.07 7.73 -19.43
C GLU A 147 -11.66 7.03 -18.19
N THR A 148 -12.85 6.43 -18.35
CA THR A 148 -13.50 5.69 -17.25
C THR A 148 -12.72 4.43 -16.87
N LEU A 149 -12.26 3.64 -17.85
CA LEU A 149 -11.42 2.45 -17.60
C LEU A 149 -10.12 2.84 -16.88
N ASN A 150 -9.47 3.91 -17.34
CA ASN A 150 -8.26 4.44 -16.73
C ASN A 150 -8.48 4.88 -15.28
N ARG A 151 -9.62 5.50 -14.99
CA ARG A 151 -10.03 5.89 -13.64
C ARG A 151 -10.35 4.70 -12.74
N CYS A 152 -10.91 3.62 -13.30
CA CYS A 152 -11.19 2.40 -12.54
C CYS A 152 -9.90 1.66 -12.12
N ASN A 153 -8.75 1.89 -12.79
CA ASN A 153 -7.46 1.27 -12.39
C ASN A 153 -7.00 1.66 -10.98
N TYR A 154 -7.56 2.71 -10.37
CA TYR A 154 -7.14 3.15 -9.05
C TYR A 154 -7.79 2.36 -7.91
N PHE A 155 -8.81 1.54 -8.20
CA PHE A 155 -9.55 0.83 -7.16
C PHE A 155 -10.18 -0.51 -7.58
N LEU A 156 -10.40 -0.76 -8.88
CA LEU A 156 -11.07 -1.97 -9.35
C LEU A 156 -10.11 -3.15 -9.44
N LYS A 157 -10.43 -4.26 -8.76
CA LYS A 157 -9.65 -5.50 -8.72
C LYS A 157 -9.82 -6.35 -9.99
N GLN A 158 -8.89 -7.27 -10.24
CA GLN A 158 -9.00 -8.24 -11.33
C GLN A 158 -10.32 -9.03 -11.24
N GLY A 159 -10.92 -9.35 -12.39
CA GLY A 159 -12.18 -10.09 -12.48
C GLY A 159 -13.44 -9.23 -12.33
N ASN A 160 -13.31 -8.03 -11.75
CA ASN A 160 -14.43 -7.10 -11.57
C ASN A 160 -14.73 -6.33 -12.86
N ARG A 161 -15.94 -5.76 -12.96
CA ARG A 161 -16.52 -5.32 -14.24
C ARG A 161 -16.76 -3.81 -14.31
N VAL A 162 -16.58 -3.23 -15.50
CA VAL A 162 -17.01 -1.86 -15.83
C VAL A 162 -18.13 -1.95 -16.88
N ILE A 163 -19.29 -1.40 -16.56
CA ILE A 163 -20.54 -1.51 -17.31
C ILE A 163 -20.88 -0.13 -17.89
N PHE A 164 -20.94 -0.04 -19.21
CA PHE A 164 -21.28 1.19 -19.92
C PHE A 164 -22.65 1.05 -20.57
N MET A 165 -23.59 1.91 -20.15
CA MET A 165 -24.88 2.09 -20.80
C MET A 165 -24.76 3.22 -21.82
N LYS A 166 -24.63 2.88 -23.11
CA LYS A 166 -24.34 3.85 -24.18
C LYS A 166 -25.43 3.82 -25.27
N GLY A 167 -25.40 4.82 -26.14
CA GLY A 167 -26.23 4.88 -27.34
C GLY A 167 -25.67 4.02 -28.49
N PRO A 168 -26.40 3.93 -29.62
CA PRO A 168 -25.99 3.11 -30.77
C PRO A 168 -24.70 3.58 -31.45
N ALA A 169 -24.33 4.86 -31.30
CA ALA A 169 -23.15 5.44 -31.95
C ALA A 169 -21.80 5.15 -31.22
N VAL A 170 -21.78 4.29 -30.20
CA VAL A 170 -20.60 4.08 -29.35
C VAL A 170 -19.45 3.31 -30.05
N ASP A 171 -19.65 2.75 -31.24
CA ASP A 171 -18.66 1.89 -31.89
C ASP A 171 -17.26 2.55 -32.04
N GLN A 172 -17.20 3.89 -32.17
CA GLN A 172 -15.94 4.64 -32.22
C GLN A 172 -15.19 4.72 -30.88
N GLU A 173 -15.90 4.61 -29.76
CA GLU A 173 -15.33 4.62 -28.40
C GLU A 173 -14.93 3.22 -27.91
N ILE A 174 -15.34 2.15 -28.61
CA ILE A 174 -15.07 0.78 -28.17
C ILE A 174 -13.58 0.45 -28.33
N ILE A 175 -12.94 0.13 -27.21
CA ILE A 175 -11.55 -0.25 -27.14
C ILE A 175 -11.45 -1.77 -27.25
N LYS A 176 -11.05 -2.27 -28.42
CA LYS A 176 -10.89 -3.72 -28.63
C LYS A 176 -9.71 -4.31 -27.84
N HIS A 177 -8.67 -3.51 -27.64
CA HIS A 177 -7.45 -3.89 -26.93
C HIS A 177 -7.09 -2.80 -25.92
N HIS A 178 -7.28 -3.09 -24.65
CA HIS A 178 -6.87 -2.23 -23.55
C HIS A 178 -5.85 -3.00 -22.70
N GLU A 179 -4.80 -2.33 -22.21
CA GLU A 179 -3.73 -2.96 -21.43
C GLU A 179 -4.26 -3.72 -20.19
N ASN A 180 -5.19 -3.09 -19.48
CA ASN A 180 -5.74 -3.57 -18.21
C ASN A 180 -7.15 -4.19 -18.27
N TYR A 181 -7.81 -4.21 -19.43
CA TYR A 181 -9.22 -4.62 -19.52
C TYR A 181 -9.49 -5.43 -20.78
N ASN A 182 -10.36 -6.43 -20.64
CA ASN A 182 -10.88 -7.22 -21.75
C ASN A 182 -12.34 -6.86 -22.00
N LEU A 183 -12.70 -6.59 -23.26
CA LEU A 183 -14.09 -6.46 -23.68
C LEU A 183 -14.78 -7.83 -23.58
N VAL A 184 -15.80 -7.95 -22.74
CA VAL A 184 -16.53 -9.21 -22.51
C VAL A 184 -17.96 -9.19 -23.05
N LEU A 185 -18.55 -8.01 -23.22
CA LEU A 185 -19.87 -7.87 -23.81
C LEU A 185 -19.95 -6.60 -24.65
N ASN A 186 -20.54 -6.72 -25.83
CA ASN A 186 -20.97 -5.60 -26.65
C ASN A 186 -22.33 -5.94 -27.26
N LYS A 187 -23.41 -5.67 -26.53
CA LYS A 187 -24.77 -6.08 -26.90
C LYS A 187 -25.60 -4.87 -27.30
N GLN A 188 -26.11 -4.88 -28.54
CA GLN A 188 -27.15 -3.94 -28.94
C GLN A 188 -28.50 -4.46 -28.46
N TYR A 189 -29.36 -3.55 -28.01
CA TYR A 189 -30.73 -3.86 -27.65
C TYR A 189 -31.64 -2.67 -27.95
N ILE A 190 -32.94 -2.94 -28.08
CA ILE A 190 -33.98 -1.93 -28.20
C ILE A 190 -34.80 -2.00 -26.92
N LEU A 191 -35.06 -0.85 -26.29
CA LEU A 191 -35.93 -0.84 -25.12
C LEU A 191 -37.34 -1.34 -25.50
N PRO A 192 -37.93 -2.28 -24.74
CA PRO A 192 -39.23 -2.86 -25.07
C PRO A 192 -40.30 -1.81 -25.34
N ASP A 193 -41.08 -2.01 -26.41
CA ASP A 193 -42.12 -1.10 -26.91
C ASP A 193 -41.65 0.32 -27.26
N THR A 194 -40.40 0.46 -27.69
CA THR A 194 -39.85 1.74 -28.14
C THR A 194 -38.99 1.55 -29.37
N THR A 195 -38.56 2.66 -29.96
CA THR A 195 -37.52 2.71 -31.00
C THR A 195 -36.15 3.08 -30.41
N TYR A 196 -36.01 3.11 -29.09
CA TYR A 196 -34.78 3.53 -28.43
C TYR A 196 -33.74 2.42 -28.49
N GLU A 197 -32.83 2.56 -29.45
CA GLU A 197 -31.63 1.74 -29.53
C GLU A 197 -30.64 2.09 -28.42
N ARG A 198 -30.02 1.05 -27.87
CA ARG A 198 -29.05 1.12 -26.80
C ARG A 198 -27.94 0.11 -27.04
N ARG A 199 -26.80 0.37 -26.39
CA ARG A 199 -25.64 -0.51 -26.36
C ARG A 199 -25.24 -0.73 -24.92
N LEU A 200 -25.12 -1.99 -24.52
CA LEU A 200 -24.47 -2.39 -23.28
C LEU A 200 -23.07 -2.89 -23.61
N VAL A 201 -22.06 -2.16 -23.14
CA VAL A 201 -20.65 -2.52 -23.30
C VAL A 201 -20.08 -2.84 -21.94
N VAL A 202 -19.47 -4.02 -21.79
CA VAL A 202 -18.92 -4.48 -20.50
C VAL A 202 -17.48 -4.89 -20.70
N TYR A 203 -16.62 -4.37 -19.82
CA TYR A 203 -15.23 -4.77 -19.71
C TYR A 203 -15.00 -5.50 -18.39
N THR A 204 -14.05 -6.42 -18.36
CA THR A 204 -13.55 -7.06 -17.15
C THR A 204 -12.09 -6.67 -16.95
N LYS A 205 -11.74 -6.25 -15.73
CA LYS A 205 -10.36 -5.95 -15.34
C LYS A 205 -9.53 -7.23 -15.47
N SER A 206 -8.48 -7.20 -16.28
CA SER A 206 -7.65 -8.36 -16.60
C SER A 206 -6.40 -8.49 -15.72
N THR A 207 -6.02 -7.42 -15.02
CA THR A 207 -4.81 -7.35 -14.18
C THR A 207 -5.17 -7.10 -12.72
N ASP A 208 -4.35 -7.61 -11.81
CA ASP A 208 -4.42 -7.27 -10.37
C ASP A 208 -3.78 -5.92 -10.04
N GLU A 209 -3.27 -5.19 -11.05
CA GLU A 209 -2.66 -3.88 -10.84
C GLU A 209 -3.68 -2.84 -10.42
N ILE A 210 -3.54 -2.39 -9.18
CA ILE A 210 -4.28 -1.28 -8.58
C ILE A 210 -3.29 -0.16 -8.33
N LYS A 211 -3.58 1.04 -8.82
CA LYS A 211 -2.81 2.24 -8.52
C LYS A 211 -3.46 2.94 -7.33
N LYS A 212 -2.93 2.83 -6.12
CA LYS A 212 -3.46 3.57 -4.97
C LYS A 212 -2.63 4.82 -4.69
N ILE A 213 -3.30 5.94 -4.50
CA ILE A 213 -2.66 7.21 -4.13
C ILE A 213 -3.06 7.57 -2.70
N TYR A 214 -2.07 7.76 -1.85
CA TYR A 214 -2.23 8.21 -0.47
C TYR A 214 -2.01 9.72 -0.44
N TYR A 215 -2.98 10.47 0.07
CA TYR A 215 -2.94 11.92 0.02
C TYR A 215 -3.56 12.55 1.27
N ILE A 216 -3.23 13.82 1.47
CA ILE A 216 -3.87 14.71 2.43
C ILE A 216 -4.80 15.63 1.64
N ASP A 217 -6.07 15.69 2.04
CA ASP A 217 -7.04 16.56 1.40
C ASP A 217 -6.81 18.05 1.72
N LYS A 218 -7.69 18.91 1.18
CA LYS A 218 -7.62 20.37 1.39
C LYS A 218 -7.91 20.78 2.84
N GLU A 219 -8.62 19.95 3.59
CA GLU A 219 -8.97 20.16 5.00
C GLU A 219 -7.85 19.69 5.95
N GLY A 220 -6.82 19.03 5.39
CA GLY A 220 -5.70 18.51 6.15
C GLY A 220 -5.93 17.12 6.74
N THR A 221 -6.90 16.37 6.20
CA THR A 221 -7.25 15.01 6.64
C THR A 221 -6.89 13.96 5.59
N SER A 222 -7.01 12.67 5.93
CA SER A 222 -6.79 11.57 5.00
C SER A 222 -7.69 10.38 5.32
N SER A 223 -8.10 9.63 4.30
CA SER A 223 -8.93 8.43 4.42
C SER A 223 -8.17 7.20 4.90
N ASP A 224 -6.85 7.17 4.71
CA ASP A 224 -6.04 5.96 4.86
C ASP A 224 -5.14 5.97 6.11
N GLY A 225 -5.15 7.06 6.86
CA GLY A 225 -4.40 7.19 8.10
C GLY A 225 -4.44 8.59 8.69
N ILE A 226 -3.74 8.77 9.80
CA ILE A 226 -3.66 10.07 10.47
C ILE A 226 -2.79 11.02 9.64
N ALA A 227 -3.40 12.07 9.10
CA ALA A 227 -2.70 13.13 8.40
C ALA A 227 -1.90 14.02 9.38
N ILE A 228 -0.64 14.30 9.03
CA ILE A 228 0.21 15.24 9.77
C ILE A 228 0.73 16.29 8.79
N THR A 229 0.32 17.54 9.02
CA THR A 229 0.55 18.67 8.12
C THR A 229 1.40 19.79 8.70
N SER A 230 1.74 19.73 10.00
CA SER A 230 2.44 20.78 10.73
C SER A 230 3.68 20.29 11.46
N LEU A 231 4.75 21.10 11.44
CA LEU A 231 5.97 20.92 12.23
C LEU A 231 5.70 20.93 13.75
N ASP A 232 4.62 21.57 14.17
CA ASP A 232 4.26 21.69 15.58
C ASP A 232 3.55 20.46 16.15
N ASN A 233 3.15 19.52 15.28
CA ASN A 233 2.49 18.30 15.69
C ASN A 233 3.35 17.51 16.70
N LYS A 234 2.74 17.13 17.83
CA LYS A 234 3.43 16.43 18.94
C LYS A 234 4.09 15.14 18.48
N ARG A 235 3.41 14.34 17.66
CA ARG A 235 3.91 13.06 17.14
C ARG A 235 5.05 13.28 16.15
N PHE A 236 4.95 14.29 15.29
CA PHE A 236 6.06 14.66 14.40
C PHE A 236 7.33 15.07 15.17
N LYS A 237 7.18 15.93 16.19
CA LYS A 237 8.27 16.32 17.08
C LYS A 237 8.89 15.12 17.80
N GLU A 238 8.09 14.12 18.16
CA GLU A 238 8.57 12.86 18.73
C GLU A 238 9.38 12.05 17.70
N PHE A 239 8.89 11.88 16.48
CA PHE A 239 9.60 11.18 15.41
C PHE A 239 11.00 11.79 15.16
N LYS A 240 11.11 13.13 15.13
CA LYS A 240 12.41 13.80 15.00
C LYS A 240 13.37 13.48 16.14
N LYS A 241 12.86 13.42 17.38
CA LYS A 241 13.67 13.05 18.55
C LYS A 241 14.15 11.60 18.48
N ILE A 242 13.30 10.69 18.00
CA ILE A 242 13.65 9.27 17.81
C ILE A 242 14.73 9.13 16.74
N ILE A 243 14.61 9.82 15.59
CA ILE A 243 15.65 9.80 14.54
C ILE A 243 16.98 10.31 15.07
N ALA A 244 16.97 11.41 15.83
CA ALA A 244 18.17 12.00 16.38
C ALA A 244 18.83 11.12 17.45
N ASN A 245 18.06 10.32 18.19
CA ASN A 245 18.58 9.46 19.26
C ASN A 245 17.77 8.17 19.42
N PRO A 246 17.86 7.22 18.48
CA PRO A 246 17.03 6.02 18.46
C PRO A 246 17.24 5.14 19.70
N LYS A 247 18.48 5.11 20.22
CA LYS A 247 18.86 4.39 21.43
C LYS A 247 18.09 4.88 22.67
N LYS A 248 17.94 6.19 22.85
CA LYS A 248 17.23 6.77 24.01
C LYS A 248 15.74 6.40 24.02
N TYR A 249 15.13 6.27 22.84
CA TYR A 249 13.70 6.02 22.68
C TYR A 249 13.36 4.55 22.46
N ASN A 250 14.35 3.65 22.45
CA ASN A 250 14.18 2.23 22.13
C ASN A 250 13.32 2.03 20.86
N SER A 251 13.53 2.89 19.85
CA SER A 251 12.79 2.83 18.60
C SER A 251 13.67 3.29 17.44
N THR A 252 13.38 2.78 16.25
CA THR A 252 14.06 3.21 15.01
C THR A 252 13.09 3.23 13.83
N PHE A 253 13.57 3.78 12.72
CA PHE A 253 12.86 3.87 11.45
C PHE A 253 13.54 2.98 10.40
N VAL A 254 12.74 2.18 9.71
CA VAL A 254 13.18 1.26 8.67
C VAL A 254 12.54 1.68 7.36
N SER A 255 13.36 2.04 6.38
CA SER A 255 12.90 2.50 5.06
C SER A 255 12.99 1.39 4.03
N GLY A 256 11.93 1.21 3.25
CA GLY A 256 11.90 0.31 2.09
C GLY A 256 10.87 -0.82 2.18
N LYS A 257 10.04 -0.93 1.14
CA LYS A 257 8.88 -1.85 1.08
C LYS A 257 9.21 -3.29 1.42
N LYS A 258 10.27 -3.85 0.83
CA LYS A 258 10.67 -5.25 1.04
C LYS A 258 10.95 -5.55 2.51
N ILE A 259 11.69 -4.66 3.18
CA ILE A 259 12.06 -4.83 4.60
C ILE A 259 10.81 -4.68 5.47
N ILE A 260 9.94 -3.72 5.15
CA ILE A 260 8.68 -3.49 5.86
C ILE A 260 7.78 -4.73 5.77
N LYS A 261 7.61 -5.32 4.58
CA LYS A 261 6.86 -6.56 4.38
C LYS A 261 7.41 -7.69 5.26
N GLU A 262 8.72 -7.90 5.22
CA GLU A 262 9.38 -8.94 6.01
C GLU A 262 9.17 -8.73 7.51
N LEU A 263 9.33 -7.51 8.02
CA LEU A 263 9.15 -7.20 9.44
C LEU A 263 7.70 -7.34 9.91
N ILE A 264 6.73 -6.88 9.11
CA ILE A 264 5.31 -7.02 9.45
C ILE A 264 4.90 -8.49 9.50
N HIS A 265 5.42 -9.33 8.60
CA HIS A 265 5.13 -10.77 8.60
C HIS A 265 5.86 -11.53 9.70
N SER A 266 7.14 -11.25 9.93
CA SER A 266 7.98 -12.03 10.85
C SER A 266 7.92 -11.54 12.30
N LYS A 267 7.71 -10.23 12.52
CA LYS A 267 7.78 -9.54 13.81
C LYS A 267 6.73 -8.42 13.95
N PRO A 268 5.42 -8.73 13.83
CA PRO A 268 4.37 -7.71 13.91
C PRO A 268 4.34 -6.96 15.26
N GLU A 269 4.82 -7.56 16.35
CA GLU A 269 4.80 -7.02 17.70
C GLU A 269 5.68 -5.76 17.90
N ILE A 270 6.77 -5.67 17.13
CA ILE A 270 7.66 -4.51 17.19
C ILE A 270 7.21 -3.36 16.29
N CYS A 271 6.29 -3.61 15.35
CA CYS A 271 5.81 -2.64 14.37
C CYS A 271 4.85 -1.62 15.01
N LYS A 272 5.18 -0.33 14.97
CA LYS A 272 4.40 0.74 15.63
C LYS A 272 3.63 1.62 14.67
N TYR A 273 4.31 2.29 13.74
CA TYR A 273 3.70 3.22 12.80
C TYR A 273 4.25 3.02 11.40
N LEU A 274 3.37 3.03 10.40
CA LEU A 274 3.72 3.02 8.99
C LEU A 274 3.56 4.44 8.46
N LEU A 275 4.66 5.04 8.02
CA LEU A 275 4.73 6.41 7.56
C LEU A 275 4.76 6.42 6.03
N LEU A 276 3.76 7.07 5.46
CA LEU A 276 3.63 7.41 4.05
C LEU A 276 3.72 8.93 3.89
N TYR A 277 3.77 9.39 2.65
CA TYR A 277 3.74 10.82 2.35
C TYR A 277 2.59 11.18 1.42
N ASP A 278 2.22 12.46 1.44
CA ASP A 278 1.21 13.03 0.57
C ASP A 278 1.61 12.88 -0.92
N ASP A 279 0.68 12.37 -1.72
CA ASP A 279 0.88 11.92 -3.11
C ASP A 279 1.82 10.70 -3.25
N TYR A 280 1.92 9.86 -2.20
CA TYR A 280 2.58 8.56 -2.31
C TYR A 280 1.71 7.62 -3.17
N ARG A 281 2.34 6.96 -4.15
CA ARG A 281 1.67 6.05 -5.08
C ARG A 281 2.18 4.65 -4.87
N GLU A 282 1.27 3.69 -4.78
CA GLU A 282 1.59 2.27 -4.68
C GLU A 282 0.85 1.46 -5.75
N THR A 283 1.56 0.49 -6.32
CA THR A 283 1.03 -0.47 -7.31
C THR A 283 1.14 -1.91 -6.86
N ASP A 284 1.95 -2.18 -5.84
CA ASP A 284 2.13 -3.49 -5.24
C ASP A 284 0.89 -3.85 -4.39
N SER A 285 0.06 -4.76 -4.91
CA SER A 285 -1.21 -5.17 -4.29
C SER A 285 -1.02 -5.72 -2.88
N GLU A 286 -0.01 -6.55 -2.65
CA GLU A 286 0.34 -7.07 -1.31
C GLU A 286 0.67 -5.91 -0.35
N PHE A 287 1.40 -4.89 -0.81
CA PHE A 287 1.71 -3.74 0.04
C PHE A 287 0.49 -2.84 0.31
N ILE A 288 -0.40 -2.66 -0.66
CA ILE A 288 -1.68 -1.96 -0.48
C ILE A 288 -2.53 -2.67 0.58
N ASP A 289 -2.58 -4.00 0.53
CA ASP A 289 -3.30 -4.79 1.52
C ASP A 289 -2.63 -4.67 2.89
N ILE A 290 -1.30 -4.71 2.98
CA ILE A 290 -0.58 -4.46 4.24
C ILE A 290 -0.93 -3.10 4.83
N ILE A 291 -0.90 -2.02 4.04
CA ILE A 291 -1.25 -0.67 4.53
C ILE A 291 -2.68 -0.65 5.07
N SER A 292 -3.61 -1.29 4.34
CA SER A 292 -5.03 -1.34 4.71
C SER A 292 -5.26 -2.12 6.02
N HIS A 293 -4.54 -3.22 6.25
CA HIS A 293 -4.65 -4.03 7.47
C HIS A 293 -3.81 -3.51 8.64
N PHE A 294 -2.79 -2.68 8.39
CA PHE A 294 -1.97 -2.09 9.45
C PHE A 294 -2.80 -1.20 10.39
N GLY A 295 -3.87 -0.60 9.85
CA GLY A 295 -4.90 0.11 10.59
C GLY A 295 -4.71 1.62 10.58
N PHE A 296 -5.83 2.35 10.48
CA PHE A 296 -5.87 3.81 10.35
C PHE A 296 -5.05 4.54 11.43
N GLU A 297 -5.18 4.14 12.69
CA GLU A 297 -4.47 4.77 13.83
C GLU A 297 -2.95 4.57 13.81
N LYS A 298 -2.47 3.57 13.08
CA LYS A 298 -1.05 3.23 12.96
C LYS A 298 -0.43 3.69 11.64
N THR A 299 -1.25 4.03 10.65
CA THR A 299 -0.79 4.61 9.39
C THR A 299 -0.75 6.13 9.51
N ILE A 300 0.40 6.72 9.25
CA ILE A 300 0.62 8.18 9.31
C ILE A 300 0.92 8.68 7.89
N ILE A 301 0.17 9.68 7.43
CA ILE A 301 0.39 10.31 6.13
C ILE A 301 0.94 11.71 6.38
N LEU A 302 2.20 11.93 6.02
CA LEU A 302 2.91 13.19 6.25
C LEU A 302 2.83 14.08 5.00
N LYS A 303 2.71 15.41 5.17
CA LYS A 303 3.06 16.32 4.07
C LYS A 303 4.47 16.01 3.57
N LYS A 304 4.68 16.07 2.25
CA LYS A 304 5.95 15.66 1.63
C LYS A 304 7.17 16.36 2.24
N SER A 305 7.07 17.65 2.57
CA SER A 305 8.15 18.40 3.25
C SER A 305 8.50 17.83 4.62
N LEU A 306 7.50 17.43 5.41
CA LEU A 306 7.69 16.81 6.72
C LEU A 306 8.27 15.40 6.59
N PHE A 307 7.79 14.63 5.61
CA PHE A 307 8.33 13.30 5.33
C PHE A 307 9.83 13.35 5.00
N ASN A 308 10.27 14.34 4.23
CA ASN A 308 11.68 14.48 3.87
C ASN A 308 12.58 14.73 5.10
N GLU A 309 12.08 15.33 6.19
CA GLU A 309 12.83 15.44 7.45
C GLU A 309 12.95 14.10 8.20
N ILE A 310 12.03 13.17 7.95
CA ILE A 310 12.03 11.84 8.56
C ILE A 310 12.86 10.85 7.73
N ASP A 311 12.82 10.96 6.40
CA ASP A 311 13.57 10.11 5.48
C ASP A 311 15.04 10.50 5.39
N ILE A 312 15.80 10.28 6.47
CA ILE A 312 17.25 10.53 6.51
C ILE A 312 18.07 9.64 5.57
N THR A 313 17.40 8.74 4.87
CA THR A 313 18.00 7.85 3.89
C THR A 313 17.77 8.34 2.46
N GLU A 314 16.90 9.34 2.27
CA GLU A 314 16.56 9.92 0.97
C GLU A 314 16.04 8.87 -0.03
N ALA A 315 15.35 7.84 0.46
CA ALA A 315 14.81 6.77 -0.36
C ALA A 315 13.54 7.18 -1.12
N SER A 316 12.78 8.14 -0.58
CA SER A 316 11.38 8.38 -0.93
C SER A 316 10.54 7.08 -0.95
N GLN A 317 10.82 6.18 0.00
CA GLN A 317 10.10 4.93 0.20
C GLN A 317 9.33 4.96 1.51
N PRO A 318 8.24 4.19 1.67
CA PRO A 318 7.56 4.01 2.95
C PRO A 318 8.55 3.70 4.09
N ILE A 319 8.23 4.22 5.27
CA ILE A 319 9.05 4.06 6.47
C ILE A 319 8.22 3.40 7.57
N LEU A 320 8.75 2.35 8.18
CA LEU A 320 8.16 1.70 9.34
C LEU A 320 8.92 2.10 10.60
N MET A 321 8.21 2.65 11.58
CA MET A 321 8.73 2.81 12.94
C MET A 321 8.59 1.50 13.69
N VAL A 322 9.69 1.01 14.27
CA VAL A 322 9.73 -0.22 15.08
C VAL A 322 10.35 0.04 16.44
N THR A 323 9.92 -0.71 17.45
CA THR A 323 10.63 -0.78 18.73
C THR A 323 11.87 -1.64 18.62
N VAL A 324 12.94 -1.26 19.30
CA VAL A 324 14.21 -2.01 19.29
C VAL A 324 14.48 -2.58 20.69
N PRO A 325 15.00 -3.82 20.78
CA PRO A 325 15.35 -4.41 22.06
C PRO A 325 16.55 -3.70 22.71
N PRO A 326 16.68 -3.76 24.05
CA PRO A 326 17.91 -3.32 24.71
C PRO A 326 19.09 -4.19 24.26
N ILE A 327 20.28 -3.59 24.21
CA ILE A 327 21.52 -4.29 23.89
C ILE A 327 22.20 -4.67 25.21
N PRO A 328 22.23 -5.96 25.60
CA PRO A 328 22.89 -6.41 26.82
C PRO A 328 24.40 -6.23 26.73
N GLN A 329 25.08 -6.25 27.88
CA GLN A 329 26.55 -6.28 27.92
C GLN A 329 27.04 -7.66 27.52
N TRP A 330 28.06 -7.71 26.68
CA TRP A 330 28.71 -8.96 26.30
C TRP A 330 29.49 -9.54 27.50
N ASP A 331 29.27 -10.81 27.77
CA ASP A 331 29.88 -11.57 28.86
C ASP A 331 31.08 -12.43 28.40
N TYR A 332 31.65 -12.11 27.24
CA TYR A 332 32.75 -12.85 26.59
C TYR A 332 32.35 -14.22 26.02
N THR A 333 31.05 -14.52 25.90
CA THR A 333 30.58 -15.74 25.22
C THR A 333 30.98 -15.81 23.74
N CYS A 334 31.19 -17.04 23.26
CA CYS A 334 31.60 -17.35 21.89
C CYS A 334 30.69 -18.43 21.31
N GLN A 335 30.09 -18.15 20.14
CA GLN A 335 29.37 -19.15 19.35
C GLN A 335 30.35 -19.87 18.40
N GLU A 336 29.86 -20.50 17.34
CA GLU A 336 30.74 -21.09 16.30
C GLU A 336 31.61 -19.99 15.65
N LEU A 337 30.99 -18.87 15.31
CA LEU A 337 31.69 -17.63 15.04
C LEU A 337 30.95 -16.48 15.71
N SER A 338 31.66 -15.70 16.51
CA SER A 338 31.20 -14.42 17.02
C SER A 338 31.92 -13.29 16.29
N LEU A 339 31.23 -12.18 16.03
CA LEU A 339 31.80 -11.07 15.28
C LEU A 339 31.88 -9.80 16.13
N ILE A 340 33.09 -9.30 16.37
CA ILE A 340 33.30 -7.99 17.00
C ILE A 340 33.33 -6.90 15.92
N MET A 341 32.48 -5.88 16.10
CA MET A 341 32.25 -4.79 15.15
C MET A 341 32.64 -3.42 15.73
N PRO A 342 33.73 -2.81 15.25
CA PRO A 342 34.16 -1.48 15.68
C PRO A 342 33.74 -0.34 14.73
N PHE A 343 32.84 -0.59 13.79
CA PHE A 343 32.44 0.38 12.75
C PHE A 343 31.79 1.63 13.35
N GLN A 344 32.36 2.81 13.12
CA GLN A 344 31.81 4.09 13.59
C GLN A 344 30.72 4.65 12.67
N ASP A 345 30.73 4.26 11.40
CA ASP A 345 29.71 4.65 10.43
C ASP A 345 28.56 3.63 10.40
N PRO A 346 27.28 4.06 10.55
CA PRO A 346 26.13 3.16 10.51
C PRO A 346 25.92 2.48 9.15
N VAL A 347 26.37 3.08 8.04
CA VAL A 347 26.23 2.43 6.71
C VAL A 347 27.12 1.19 6.65
N ASN A 348 28.41 1.35 7.00
CA ASN A 348 29.36 0.25 7.12
C ASN A 348 28.93 -0.81 8.13
N MET A 349 28.43 -0.41 9.30
CA MET A 349 27.90 -1.34 10.29
C MET A 349 26.76 -2.19 9.72
N GLY A 350 25.80 -1.57 9.03
CA GLY A 350 24.68 -2.33 8.46
C GLY A 350 25.11 -3.27 7.33
N ALA A 351 26.05 -2.86 6.48
CA ALA A 351 26.61 -3.73 5.44
C ALA A 351 27.36 -4.94 6.03
N ALA A 352 28.10 -4.73 7.12
CA ALA A 352 28.77 -5.78 7.87
C ALA A 352 27.77 -6.77 8.50
N ILE A 353 26.72 -6.27 9.16
CA ILE A 353 25.64 -7.10 9.75
C ILE A 353 24.95 -7.92 8.67
N ARG A 354 24.62 -7.31 7.52
CA ARG A 354 24.02 -8.03 6.39
C ARG A 354 24.88 -9.19 5.92
N SER A 355 26.18 -8.96 5.77
CA SER A 355 27.12 -9.99 5.34
C SER A 355 27.22 -11.10 6.39
N ALA A 356 27.32 -10.74 7.67
CA ALA A 356 27.38 -11.69 8.78
C ALA A 356 26.16 -12.63 8.77
N VAL A 357 24.95 -12.07 8.79
CA VAL A 357 23.71 -12.85 8.81
C VAL A 357 23.55 -13.68 7.53
N ALA A 358 23.93 -13.14 6.36
CA ALA A 358 23.88 -13.88 5.10
C ALA A 358 24.76 -15.13 5.09
N PHE A 359 25.89 -15.11 5.79
CA PHE A 359 26.77 -16.27 5.96
C PHE A 359 26.46 -17.11 7.19
N GLY A 360 25.38 -16.82 7.92
CA GLY A 360 24.93 -17.59 9.09
C GLY A 360 25.56 -17.16 10.42
N VAL A 361 26.24 -16.02 10.46
CA VAL A 361 26.85 -15.45 11.67
C VAL A 361 25.87 -14.48 12.31
N THR A 362 25.19 -14.94 13.36
CA THR A 362 24.12 -14.19 14.03
C THR A 362 24.52 -13.63 15.39
N HIS A 363 25.72 -13.91 15.89
CA HIS A 363 26.20 -13.38 17.16
C HIS A 363 27.18 -12.22 16.95
N ILE A 364 26.73 -11.02 17.27
CA ILE A 364 27.42 -9.77 16.96
C ILE A 364 27.69 -8.99 18.25
N VAL A 365 28.95 -8.63 18.45
CA VAL A 365 29.41 -7.80 19.56
C VAL A 365 29.78 -6.43 19.00
N VAL A 366 29.02 -5.41 19.35
CA VAL A 366 29.26 -4.02 18.91
C VAL A 366 30.13 -3.33 19.95
N CYS A 367 31.25 -2.72 19.52
CA CYS A 367 32.16 -2.04 20.44
C CYS A 367 31.54 -0.75 21.01
N LYS A 368 32.02 -0.32 22.20
CA LYS A 368 31.50 0.87 22.92
C LYS A 368 31.46 2.17 22.09
N ASN A 369 32.42 2.35 21.18
CA ASN A 369 32.57 3.55 20.34
C ASN A 369 32.06 3.37 18.91
N ALA A 370 31.41 2.23 18.62
CA ALA A 370 30.87 1.95 17.30
C ALA A 370 29.51 2.64 17.10
N ALA A 371 29.06 2.70 15.85
CA ALA A 371 27.74 3.18 15.48
C ALA A 371 26.66 2.41 16.24
N TYR A 372 25.52 3.06 16.47
CA TYR A 372 24.37 2.34 17.03
C TYR A 372 23.78 1.40 15.96
N PRO A 373 23.67 0.08 16.22
CA PRO A 373 23.26 -0.89 15.20
C PRO A 373 21.83 -0.68 14.73
N PHE A 374 20.94 -0.16 15.58
CA PHE A 374 19.59 0.20 15.15
C PHE A 374 19.46 1.64 14.67
N HIS A 375 20.55 2.31 14.27
CA HIS A 375 20.45 3.59 13.57
C HIS A 375 19.69 3.41 12.23
N PRO A 376 18.81 4.34 11.79
CA PRO A 376 17.98 4.12 10.60
C PRO A 376 18.79 3.82 9.33
N LYS A 377 19.94 4.46 9.14
CA LYS A 377 20.87 4.14 8.03
C LYS A 377 21.40 2.70 8.11
N CYS A 378 21.72 2.21 9.30
CA CYS A 378 22.17 0.82 9.51
C CYS A 378 21.03 -0.18 9.27
N ALA A 379 19.83 0.11 9.77
CA ALA A 379 18.66 -0.74 9.54
C ALA A 379 18.33 -0.88 8.04
N ARG A 380 18.48 0.21 7.27
CA ARG A 380 18.32 0.18 5.80
C ARG A 380 19.44 -0.60 5.12
N THR A 381 20.71 -0.31 5.42
CA THR A 381 21.85 -0.92 4.71
C THR A 381 22.01 -2.40 5.07
N SER A 382 21.59 -2.79 6.28
CA SER A 382 21.49 -4.19 6.68
C SER A 382 20.35 -4.96 5.99
N ALA A 383 19.48 -4.26 5.26
CA ALA A 383 18.26 -4.82 4.67
C ALA A 383 17.37 -5.55 5.71
N GLY A 384 17.30 -5.03 6.94
CA GLY A 384 16.55 -5.64 8.03
C GLY A 384 17.28 -6.76 8.79
N ALA A 385 18.45 -7.22 8.32
CA ALA A 385 19.20 -8.30 8.97
C ALA A 385 19.56 -8.00 10.44
N VAL A 386 19.68 -6.72 10.81
CA VAL A 386 19.91 -6.28 12.20
C VAL A 386 18.84 -6.77 13.17
N PHE A 387 17.62 -7.03 12.69
CA PHE A 387 16.54 -7.57 13.52
C PHE A 387 16.60 -9.11 13.64
N ASN A 388 17.45 -9.79 12.87
CA ASN A 388 17.55 -11.25 12.79
C ASN A 388 18.84 -11.80 13.44
N CYS A 389 19.56 -10.98 14.21
CA CYS A 389 20.78 -11.36 14.91
C CYS A 389 20.74 -10.96 16.39
N THR A 390 21.54 -11.65 17.20
CA THR A 390 21.83 -11.27 18.58
C THR A 390 22.92 -10.21 18.58
N ILE A 391 22.66 -9.10 19.27
CA ILE A 391 23.57 -7.97 19.36
C ILE A 391 23.86 -7.69 20.82
N GLU A 392 25.14 -7.63 21.17
CA GLU A 392 25.62 -7.33 22.52
C GLU A 392 26.62 -6.18 22.49
N GLN A 393 26.75 -5.49 23.61
CA GLN A 393 27.64 -4.35 23.77
C GLN A 393 28.96 -4.84 24.37
N GLY A 394 30.03 -4.78 23.56
CA GLY A 394 31.39 -5.04 24.00
C GLY A 394 32.15 -3.78 24.45
N PRO A 395 33.37 -3.96 25.00
CA PRO A 395 34.27 -2.86 25.35
C PRO A 395 34.76 -2.09 24.10
N ALA A 396 35.54 -1.03 24.30
CA ALA A 396 36.30 -0.47 23.18
C ALA A 396 37.37 -1.47 22.70
N VAL A 397 37.85 -1.33 21.47
CA VAL A 397 38.77 -2.31 20.87
C VAL A 397 40.10 -2.39 21.61
N ASP A 398 40.57 -1.25 22.13
CA ASP A 398 41.77 -1.10 22.95
C ASP A 398 41.57 -1.54 24.42
N GLU A 399 40.32 -1.73 24.85
CA GLU A 399 39.94 -2.20 26.19
C GLU A 399 39.62 -3.71 26.22
N LEU A 400 39.77 -4.42 25.09
CA LEU A 400 39.42 -5.85 24.98
C LEU A 400 40.32 -6.72 25.85
N ASN A 401 39.73 -7.44 26.79
CA ASN A 401 40.48 -8.37 27.63
C ASN A 401 40.60 -9.75 26.95
N LEU A 402 41.72 -9.95 26.25
CA LEU A 402 42.00 -11.17 25.48
C LEU A 402 42.06 -12.42 26.37
N THR A 403 42.47 -12.29 27.64
CA THR A 403 42.57 -13.44 28.58
C THR A 403 41.22 -14.02 28.97
N LYS A 404 40.12 -13.27 28.77
CA LYS A 404 38.76 -13.72 29.05
C LYS A 404 38.11 -14.44 27.86
N LEU A 405 38.73 -14.42 26.68
CA LEU A 405 38.12 -14.99 25.48
C LEU A 405 38.19 -16.53 25.55
N PRO A 406 37.06 -17.24 25.38
CA PRO A 406 37.01 -18.70 25.47
C PRO A 406 37.49 -19.39 24.18
N CYS A 407 37.78 -18.63 23.13
CA CYS A 407 38.14 -19.09 21.80
C CYS A 407 39.12 -18.09 21.15
N PRO A 408 39.91 -18.49 20.13
CA PRO A 408 40.89 -17.62 19.50
C PRO A 408 40.27 -16.36 18.89
N LEU A 409 40.95 -15.22 19.06
CA LEU A 409 40.65 -13.97 18.37
C LEU A 409 41.38 -13.94 17.02
N ILE A 410 40.62 -13.77 15.95
CA ILE A 410 41.11 -13.58 14.59
C ILE A 410 40.87 -12.13 14.20
N ALA A 411 41.90 -11.41 13.81
CA ALA A 411 41.84 -10.02 13.42
C ALA A 411 42.17 -9.87 11.93
N LEU A 412 41.34 -9.14 11.19
CA LEU A 412 41.67 -8.77 9.81
C LEU A 412 42.74 -7.68 9.80
N ASP A 413 43.91 -8.00 9.24
CA ASP A 413 45.09 -7.13 9.21
C ASP A 413 45.85 -7.37 7.89
N LEU A 414 46.47 -6.33 7.33
CA LEU A 414 47.28 -6.45 6.12
C LEU A 414 48.50 -7.36 6.35
N GLN A 415 49.02 -7.41 7.58
CA GLN A 415 50.17 -8.21 7.97
C GLN A 415 49.71 -9.43 8.78
N GLY A 416 49.53 -10.56 8.10
CA GLY A 416 49.05 -11.79 8.73
C GLY A 416 49.22 -13.02 7.85
N GLU A 417 48.66 -14.14 8.29
CA GLU A 417 48.58 -15.35 7.48
C GLU A 417 47.57 -15.15 6.34
N SER A 418 47.91 -15.62 5.14
CA SER A 418 47.02 -15.52 3.99
C SER A 418 45.75 -16.35 4.20
N ILE A 419 44.59 -15.71 3.97
CA ILE A 419 43.29 -16.38 4.06
C ILE A 419 43.15 -17.64 3.19
N TYR A 420 43.92 -17.75 2.10
CA TYR A 420 43.91 -18.93 1.24
C TYR A 420 44.53 -20.17 1.89
N LYS A 421 45.41 -19.99 2.87
CA LYS A 421 46.11 -21.06 3.59
C LYS A 421 45.59 -21.26 5.01
N PHE A 422 44.85 -20.29 5.51
CA PHE A 422 44.31 -20.27 6.86
C PHE A 422 43.13 -21.25 7.01
N THR A 423 43.15 -22.04 8.08
CA THR A 423 42.02 -22.92 8.46
C THR A 423 41.31 -22.35 9.67
N PHE A 424 40.02 -22.03 9.53
CA PHE A 424 39.23 -21.45 10.62
C PHE A 424 38.98 -22.48 11.75
N PRO A 425 39.35 -22.17 13.01
CA PRO A 425 39.05 -23.01 14.17
C PRO A 425 37.55 -23.25 14.33
N GLN A 426 37.12 -24.37 14.93
CA GLN A 426 35.69 -24.69 15.11
C GLN A 426 34.91 -23.57 15.82
N LYS A 427 35.50 -22.95 16.84
CA LYS A 427 34.98 -21.75 17.50
C LYS A 427 36.02 -20.64 17.41
N ALA A 428 35.61 -19.46 16.99
CA ALA A 428 36.47 -18.29 16.96
C ALA A 428 35.68 -16.99 17.16
N ILE A 429 36.40 -15.94 17.53
CA ILE A 429 35.90 -14.57 17.46
C ILE A 429 36.62 -13.88 16.32
N LEU A 430 35.87 -13.38 15.34
CA LEU A 430 36.40 -12.55 14.27
C LEU A 430 36.24 -11.08 14.67
N LEU A 431 37.34 -10.34 14.70
CA LEU A 431 37.34 -8.89 14.82
C LEU A 431 37.39 -8.30 13.42
N ALA A 432 36.33 -7.59 13.05
CA ALA A 432 36.33 -6.80 11.83
C ALA A 432 37.45 -5.75 11.90
N GLY A 433 38.09 -5.49 10.77
CA GLY A 433 39.18 -4.52 10.70
C GLY A 433 38.73 -3.12 11.16
N ILE A 434 39.70 -2.25 11.45
CA ILE A 434 39.46 -0.82 11.68
C ILE A 434 40.01 -0.06 10.48
N GLU A 435 39.27 0.95 10.00
CA GLU A 435 39.77 1.85 8.95
C GLU A 435 41.01 2.62 9.45
N GLY A 436 42.07 2.67 8.64
CA GLY A 436 43.32 3.37 8.97
C GLY A 436 44.46 2.42 9.37
N PRO A 437 45.21 2.67 10.46
CA PRO A 437 46.50 2.02 10.73
C PRO A 437 46.42 0.54 11.18
N GLY A 438 45.26 -0.10 11.08
CA GLY A 438 45.03 -1.48 11.54
C GLY A 438 44.85 -1.58 13.06
N LEU A 439 45.30 -2.69 13.65
CA LEU A 439 45.08 -3.04 15.07
C LEU A 439 46.39 -3.13 15.86
N PRO A 440 47.15 -2.02 16.03
CA PRO A 440 48.48 -2.07 16.65
C PRO A 440 48.47 -2.44 18.15
N TYR A 441 47.33 -2.25 18.83
CA TYR A 441 47.18 -2.48 20.26
C TYR A 441 46.85 -3.94 20.64
N ILE A 442 46.42 -4.76 19.68
CA ILE A 442 46.06 -6.17 19.91
C ILE A 442 47.24 -7.06 19.49
N LYS A 443 48.08 -7.43 20.47
CA LYS A 443 49.27 -8.25 20.22
C LYS A 443 48.99 -9.75 20.20
N ASP A 444 48.11 -10.23 21.08
CA ASP A 444 47.81 -11.66 21.24
C ASP A 444 46.58 -12.08 20.42
N CYS A 445 46.66 -11.94 19.10
CA CYS A 445 45.62 -12.38 18.17
C CYS A 445 46.19 -13.04 16.92
N ILE A 446 45.37 -13.87 16.26
CA ILE A 446 45.68 -14.43 14.95
C ILE A 446 45.40 -13.36 13.91
N LYS A 447 46.44 -12.88 13.22
CA LYS A 447 46.29 -11.92 12.14
C LYS A 447 46.02 -12.64 10.82
N LEU A 448 44.91 -12.29 10.19
CA LEU A 448 44.46 -12.86 8.92
C LEU A 448 44.50 -11.77 7.83
N THR A 449 45.23 -12.04 6.74
CA THR A 449 45.35 -11.12 5.60
C THR A 449 44.62 -11.65 4.37
N ILE A 450 44.00 -10.73 3.63
CA ILE A 450 43.41 -10.98 2.32
C ILE A 450 44.42 -10.48 1.29
N PRO A 451 45.04 -11.37 0.49
CA PRO A 451 46.01 -10.94 -0.50
C PRO A 451 45.38 -9.98 -1.52
N ILE A 452 45.96 -8.78 -1.63
CA ILE A 452 45.56 -7.73 -2.57
C ILE A 452 46.75 -7.31 -3.43
N GLY A 453 46.48 -6.86 -4.66
CA GLY A 453 47.52 -6.50 -5.62
C GLY A 453 47.61 -4.99 -5.89
N ALA A 454 46.55 -4.42 -6.48
CA ALA A 454 46.60 -3.08 -7.10
C ALA A 454 46.20 -1.90 -6.19
N VAL A 455 45.82 -2.15 -4.95
CA VAL A 455 45.32 -1.13 -3.99
C VAL A 455 45.95 -1.33 -2.62
N GLU A 456 46.03 -0.25 -1.84
CA GLU A 456 46.67 -0.27 -0.51
C GLU A 456 45.84 -1.01 0.55
N SER A 457 44.50 -0.95 0.45
CA SER A 457 43.59 -1.67 1.35
C SER A 457 42.21 -1.85 0.70
N LEU A 458 41.44 -2.81 1.22
CA LEU A 458 40.02 -2.96 0.89
C LEU A 458 39.17 -2.14 1.84
N ASN A 459 37.95 -1.78 1.41
CA ASN A 459 36.93 -1.35 2.35
C ASN A 459 36.72 -2.44 3.41
N THR A 460 36.68 -2.05 4.68
CA THR A 460 36.61 -2.95 5.82
C THR A 460 35.41 -3.91 5.77
N THR A 461 34.26 -3.47 5.25
CA THR A 461 33.09 -4.34 5.10
C THR A 461 33.29 -5.39 4.02
N VAL A 462 33.98 -5.06 2.92
CA VAL A 462 34.33 -6.01 1.86
C VAL A 462 35.32 -7.05 2.36
N ALA A 463 36.36 -6.61 3.07
CA ALA A 463 37.32 -7.51 3.70
C ALA A 463 36.63 -8.49 4.65
N LEU A 464 35.71 -7.98 5.49
CA LEU A 464 34.89 -8.80 6.35
C LEU A 464 34.01 -9.80 5.57
N SER A 465 33.33 -9.38 4.50
CA SER A 465 32.51 -10.28 3.68
C SER A 465 33.34 -11.42 3.07
N ILE A 466 34.56 -11.15 2.60
CA ILE A 466 35.48 -12.18 2.08
C ILE A 466 35.85 -13.17 3.19
N ALA A 467 36.17 -12.67 4.39
CA ALA A 467 36.51 -13.52 5.52
C ALA A 467 35.34 -14.42 5.96
N LEU A 468 34.14 -13.86 6.03
CA LEU A 468 32.92 -14.60 6.36
C LEU A 468 32.57 -15.66 5.30
N TYR A 469 32.72 -15.31 4.02
CA TYR A 469 32.52 -16.26 2.92
C TYR A 469 33.48 -17.45 3.02
N GLU A 470 34.78 -17.18 3.23
CA GLU A 470 35.76 -18.25 3.36
C GLU A 470 35.50 -19.13 4.59
N TRP A 471 35.18 -18.52 5.73
CA TRP A 471 34.77 -19.26 6.93
C TRP A 471 33.59 -20.20 6.64
N LYS A 472 32.52 -19.69 6.00
CA LYS A 472 31.34 -20.48 5.66
C LYS A 472 31.67 -21.60 4.66
N ARG A 473 32.47 -21.30 3.64
CA ARG A 473 32.95 -22.30 2.66
C ARG A 473 33.69 -23.47 3.33
N GLN A 474 34.45 -23.21 4.38
CA GLN A 474 35.15 -24.26 5.13
C GLN A 474 34.22 -25.10 6.02
N ARG A 475 33.03 -24.58 6.38
CA ARG A 475 32.02 -25.30 7.17
C ARG A 475 31.06 -26.13 6.35
N ASP A 476 30.84 -25.74 5.10
CA ASP A 476 29.96 -26.46 4.18
C ASP A 476 30.66 -27.65 3.49
N LYS A 477 31.96 -27.83 3.74
CA LYS A 477 32.74 -29.01 3.35
C LYS A 477 32.74 -30.03 4.47
#